data_AF-A0A0A2U5X0-F1
#
_entry.id   AF-A0A0A2U5X0-F1
#
_cell.length_a   1.000
_cell.length_b   1.000
_cell.length_c   1.000
_cell.angle_alpha   90.00
_cell.angle_beta   90.00
_cell.angle_gamma   90.00
#
_symmetry.space_group_name_H-M   'P 1'
#
loop_
_entity.id
_entity.type
_entity.pdbx_description
1 polymer ?
#
loop_
_entity_poly.entity_id
_entity_poly.type
_entity_poly.pdbx_seq_one_letter_code
_entity_poly.pdbx_strand_id
1 'polypeptide(L)'
;MMRLEGYFIRTGFYDLLPQAMKLAVDLGYDQAEMIEAICKVSDKFYQYPPTKNRNVWFRKVYVEKLAEARADILYFRAQEVSVMRP
;
A
#
# COMPACT_ATOMS: atom_id res chain seq x y z
N MET A 1 -12.52 3.96 10.51
CA MET A 1 -11.49 3.89 9.45
C MET A 1 -10.87 5.27 9.26
N MET A 2 -9.56 5.39 9.21
CA MET A 2 -8.89 6.67 8.92
C MET A 2 -8.92 6.93 7.41
N ARG A 3 -8.89 8.20 6.97
CA ARG A 3 -8.76 8.52 5.53
C ARG A 3 -7.35 8.19 5.05
N LEU A 4 -7.18 7.94 3.74
CA LEU A 4 -5.90 7.64 3.10
C LEU A 4 -4.77 8.58 3.56
N GLU A 5 -5.03 9.89 3.56
CA GLU A 5 -4.10 10.93 4.03
C GLU A 5 -3.55 10.66 5.44
N GLY A 6 -4.40 10.20 6.36
CA GLY A 6 -4.00 9.92 7.75
C GLY A 6 -2.99 8.78 7.87
N TYR A 7 -3.08 7.77 7.00
CA TYR A 7 -2.09 6.69 6.94
C TYR A 7 -0.76 7.20 6.40
N PHE A 8 -0.78 8.03 5.36
CA PHE A 8 0.42 8.64 4.80
C PHE A 8 1.12 9.58 5.80
N ILE A 9 0.36 10.32 6.62
CA ILE A 9 0.91 11.12 7.73
C ILE A 9 1.59 10.22 8.76
N ARG A 10 0.90 9.18 9.24
CA ARG A 10 1.41 8.30 10.30
C ARG A 10 2.65 7.49 9.92
N THR A 11 2.75 7.13 8.64
CA THR A 11 3.88 6.37 8.10
C THR A 11 5.06 7.26 7.71
N GLY A 12 4.91 8.60 7.77
CA GLY A 12 5.97 9.54 7.40
C GLY A 12 6.22 9.64 5.89
N PHE A 13 5.22 9.31 5.06
CA PHE A 13 5.28 9.37 3.59
C PHE A 13 4.30 10.39 2.98
N TYR A 14 3.75 11.29 3.78
CA TYR A 14 2.77 12.30 3.32
C TYR A 14 3.28 13.15 2.17
N ASP A 15 4.58 13.44 2.13
CA ASP A 15 5.24 14.16 1.04
C ASP A 15 5.13 13.44 -0.31
N LEU A 16 4.90 12.12 -0.30
CA LEU A 16 4.79 11.27 -1.48
C LEU A 16 3.35 10.86 -1.82
N LEU A 17 2.36 11.35 -1.07
CA LEU A 17 0.95 11.06 -1.32
C LEU A 17 0.49 11.41 -2.75
N PRO A 18 0.81 12.57 -3.34
CA PRO A 18 0.41 12.88 -4.71
C PRO A 18 0.98 11.88 -5.74
N GLN A 19 2.23 11.46 -5.56
CA GLN A 19 2.86 10.46 -6.42
C GLN A 19 2.21 9.09 -6.25
N ALA A 20 1.95 8.69 -5.01
CA ALA A 20 1.30 7.42 -4.68
C ALA A 20 -0.10 7.32 -5.28
N MET A 21 -0.91 8.38 -5.14
CA MET A 21 -2.24 8.48 -5.76
C MET A 21 -2.18 8.33 -7.27
N LYS A 22 -1.28 9.06 -7.93
CA LYS A 22 -1.13 8.97 -9.39
C LYS A 22 -0.76 7.55 -9.82
N LEU A 23 0.23 6.94 -9.17
CA LEU A 23 0.65 5.57 -9.48
C LEU A 23 -0.46 4.54 -9.27
N ALA A 24 -1.20 4.66 -8.15
CA ALA A 24 -2.30 3.75 -7.85
C ALA A 24 -3.41 3.86 -8.91
N VAL A 25 -3.81 5.08 -9.28
CA VAL A 25 -4.82 5.32 -10.33
C VAL A 25 -4.35 4.79 -11.68
N ASP A 26 -3.12 5.11 -12.10
CA ASP A 26 -2.56 4.68 -13.38
C ASP A 26 -2.50 3.15 -13.51
N LEU A 27 -2.36 2.44 -12.38
CA LEU A 27 -2.28 0.98 -12.32
C LEU A 27 -3.60 0.30 -11.89
N GLY A 28 -4.66 1.10 -11.68
CA GLY A 28 -6.00 0.60 -11.33
C GLY A 28 -6.10 0.00 -9.93
N TYR A 29 -5.39 0.55 -8.95
CA TYR A 29 -5.53 0.19 -7.53
C TYR A 29 -6.53 1.11 -6.81
N ASP A 30 -7.27 0.54 -5.86
CA ASP A 30 -8.24 1.25 -5.03
C ASP A 30 -7.64 1.79 -3.72
N GLN A 31 -8.44 2.57 -2.98
CA GLN A 31 -7.98 3.20 -1.75
C GLN A 31 -7.64 2.18 -0.64
N ALA A 32 -8.32 1.03 -0.59
CA ALA A 32 -8.02 0.00 0.42
C ALA A 32 -6.66 -0.63 0.14
N GLU A 33 -6.36 -0.93 -1.11
CA GLU A 33 -5.06 -1.42 -1.57
C GLU A 33 -3.95 -0.40 -1.28
N MET A 34 -4.22 0.89 -1.48
CA MET A 34 -3.26 1.96 -1.18
C MET A 34 -2.95 2.09 0.32
N ILE A 35 -3.98 1.97 1.18
CA ILE A 35 -3.82 2.04 2.64
C ILE A 35 -2.92 0.89 3.11
N GLU A 36 -3.18 -0.32 2.64
CA GLU A 36 -2.39 -1.47 3.06
C GLU A 36 -0.99 -1.48 2.46
N ALA A 37 -0.85 -0.99 1.23
CA ALA A 37 0.47 -0.79 0.63
C ALA A 37 1.31 0.20 1.45
N ILE A 38 0.76 1.34 1.90
CA ILE A 38 1.57 2.34 2.62
C ILE A 38 2.00 1.86 4.02
N CYS A 39 1.15 1.09 4.71
CA CYS A 39 1.53 0.42 5.95
C CYS A 39 2.71 -0.53 5.71
N LYS A 40 2.64 -1.39 4.69
CA LYS A 40 3.73 -2.32 4.34
C LYS A 40 5.01 -1.62 3.87
N VAL A 41 4.89 -0.48 3.18
CA VAL A 41 6.06 0.36 2.82
C VAL A 41 6.74 0.87 4.08
N SER A 42 5.96 1.32 5.07
CA SER A 42 6.47 1.76 6.37
C SER A 42 7.23 0.65 7.08
N ASP A 43 6.67 -0.56 7.14
CA ASP A 43 7.34 -1.72 7.75
C ASP A 43 8.69 -2.01 7.06
N LYS A 44 8.71 -2.01 5.72
CA LYS A 44 9.93 -2.22 4.94
C LYS A 44 10.94 -1.10 5.12
N PHE A 45 10.49 0.15 5.31
CA PHE A 45 11.37 1.28 5.59
C PHE A 45 12.06 1.14 6.94
N TYR A 46 11.35 0.70 7.98
CA TYR A 46 11.95 0.48 9.30
C TYR A 46 12.90 -0.70 9.33
N GLN A 47 12.63 -1.76 8.56
CA GLN A 47 13.51 -2.92 8.48
C GLN A 47 14.73 -2.67 7.58
N TYR A 48 14.53 -2.00 6.44
CA TYR A 48 15.53 -1.80 5.39
C TYR A 48 15.40 -0.39 4.78
N PRO A 49 15.86 0.66 5.49
CA PRO A 49 15.75 2.02 5.00
C PRO A 49 16.59 2.21 3.72
N PRO A 50 16.15 3.06 2.77
CA PRO A 50 16.91 3.34 1.57
C PRO A 50 18.27 3.98 1.88
N THR A 51 19.33 3.46 1.28
CA THR A 51 20.68 4.04 1.39
C THR A 51 20.90 5.18 0.40
N LYS A 52 20.13 5.25 -0.68
CA LYS A 52 20.17 6.32 -1.70
C LYS A 52 18.77 6.55 -2.28
N ASN A 53 18.45 7.82 -2.56
CA ASN A 53 17.25 8.31 -3.26
C ASN A 53 15.91 7.67 -2.79
N ARG A 54 15.34 8.24 -1.72
CA ARG A 54 14.07 7.81 -1.11
C ARG A 54 12.90 7.75 -2.11
N ASN A 55 12.84 8.63 -3.11
CA ASN A 55 11.72 8.68 -4.07
C ASN A 55 11.73 7.48 -5.02
N VAL A 56 12.91 7.12 -5.54
CA VAL A 56 13.05 5.95 -6.42
C VAL A 56 12.78 4.67 -5.65
N TRP A 57 13.34 4.56 -4.44
CA TRP A 57 13.07 3.44 -3.54
C TRP A 57 11.57 3.32 -3.24
N PHE A 58 10.93 4.43 -2.85
CA PHE A 58 9.51 4.47 -2.54
C PHE A 58 8.68 3.99 -3.72
N ARG A 59 8.89 4.55 -4.92
CA ARG A 59 8.13 4.14 -6.12
C ARG A 59 8.22 2.64 -6.38
N LYS A 60 9.42 2.07 -6.28
CA LYS A 60 9.63 0.64 -6.49
C LYS A 60 8.91 -0.20 -5.44
N VAL A 61 9.11 0.14 -4.17
CA VAL A 61 8.52 -0.59 -3.03
C VAL A 61 7.00 -0.44 -2.99
N TYR A 62 6.48 0.76 -3.26
CA TYR A 62 5.05 1.02 -3.24
C TYR A 62 4.30 0.20 -4.29
N VAL A 63 4.83 0.08 -5.51
CA VAL A 63 4.24 -0.78 -6.56
C VAL A 63 4.26 -2.26 -6.16
N GLU A 64 5.37 -2.74 -5.57
CA GLU A 64 5.44 -4.09 -5.01
C GLU A 64 4.35 -4.30 -3.94
N LYS A 65 4.20 -3.35 -3.02
CA LYS A 65 3.24 -3.46 -1.91
C LYS A 65 1.79 -3.28 -2.31
N LEU A 66 1.50 -2.55 -3.39
CA LEU A 66 0.16 -2.50 -4.00
C LEU A 66 -0.26 -3.87 -4.54
N ALA A 67 0.64 -4.57 -5.24
CA ALA A 67 0.37 -5.92 -5.73
C ALA A 67 0.16 -6.93 -4.60
N GLU A 68 0.99 -6.87 -3.55
CA GLU A 68 0.80 -7.69 -2.34
C GLU A 68 -0.51 -7.37 -1.62
N ALA A 69 -0.86 -6.09 -1.47
CA ALA A 69 -2.12 -5.68 -0.82
C ALA A 69 -3.34 -6.22 -1.58
N ARG A 70 -3.35 -6.13 -2.91
CA ARG A 70 -4.38 -6.73 -3.76
C ARG A 70 -4.51 -8.23 -3.52
N ALA A 71 -3.38 -8.94 -3.53
CA ALA A 71 -3.38 -10.39 -3.35
C ALA A 71 -3.99 -10.77 -1.99
N ASP A 72 -3.58 -10.08 -0.92
CA ASP A 72 -4.12 -10.31 0.43
C ASP A 72 -5.62 -10.03 0.50
N ILE A 73 -6.07 -8.88 -0.01
CA ILE A 73 -7.49 -8.51 -0.01
C ILE A 73 -8.33 -9.52 -0.78
N LEU A 74 -7.88 -9.95 -1.96
CA LEU A 74 -8.58 -10.98 -2.74
C LEU A 74 -8.60 -12.33 -2.02
N TYR A 75 -7.51 -12.70 -1.36
CA TYR A 75 -7.43 -13.93 -0.57
C TYR A 75 -8.43 -13.92 0.59
N PHE A 76 -8.45 -12.84 1.39
CA PHE A 76 -9.40 -12.72 2.50
C PHE A 76 -10.85 -12.75 2.03
N ARG A 77 -11.18 -12.04 0.94
CA ARG A 77 -12.52 -12.09 0.33
C ARG A 77 -12.89 -13.49 -0.14
N ALA A 78 -11.96 -14.23 -0.72
CA ALA A 78 -12.20 -15.60 -1.17
C ALA A 78 -12.45 -16.55 0.02
N GLN A 79 -11.73 -16.36 1.13
CA GLN A 79 -11.96 -17.12 2.36
C GLN A 79 -13.34 -16.86 2.96
N GLU A 80 -13.78 -15.60 3.04
CA GLU A 80 -15.13 -15.25 3.53
C GLU A 80 -16.22 -15.97 2.72
N VAL A 81 -16.08 -16.01 1.40
CA VAL A 81 -17.01 -16.73 0.50
C VAL A 81 -16.97 -18.24 0.73
N SER A 82 -15.80 -18.82 1.05
CA SER A 82 -15.69 -20.25 1.33
C SER A 82 -16.32 -20.67 2.66
N VAL A 83 -16.27 -19.80 3.67
CA VAL A 83 -16.85 -20.06 5.01
C VAL A 83 -18.38 -19.89 5.00
N MET A 84 -18.92 -19.06 4.10
CA MET A 84 -20.37 -18.83 3.97
C MET A 84 -21.08 -19.82 3.02
N ARG A 85 -20.39 -20.81 2.46
CA ARG A 85 -20.99 -21.83 1.60
C ARG A 85 -21.60 -22.95 2.49
N PRO A 86 -22.90 -23.29 2.36
CA PRO A 86 -23.57 -24.28 3.21
C PRO A 86 -23.03 -25.70 3.02
#